data_AF-A0A8R7TIG1-F1
#
_entry.id   AF-A0A8R7TIG1-F1
#
_cell.length_a   1.000
_cell.length_b   1.000
_cell.length_c   1.000
_cell.angle_alpha   90.00
_cell.angle_beta   90.00
_cell.angle_gamma   90.00
#
_symmetry.space_group_name_H-M   'P 1'
#
loop_
_entity.id
_entity.type
_entity.pdbx_description
1 polymer ?
#
loop_
_entity_poly.entity_id
_entity_poly.type
_entity_poly.pdbx_seq_one_letter_code
_entity_poly.pdbx_strand_id
1 'polypeptide(L)'
;MADSAAAAAAAAVQPATVGQAVIPLVNRLQDIMARLDGEAAGGVELPQVAAIGGQSSGKSSVLEALVGRDFLPRGPEICTRRPLVLQLVRHSAPEEWGEFLHAPGRRFDDFEHIKREIQSETDKEAGGNKGVSDKQIRLKIFSPNVIDITLVDLPGITRVPVGDQPSDIESRIRTMIMQYIKHPSCIILAVSPANADLANSDALQLARLGDPDGSRTIGVITKLDIMDRGTDARNFLLGNVIPLKLGYVGIVNRSQEDINFNRSIKDALAFEEKFFSTLPAYHGLSQCCGVPQLAKKLNMILLKHITDMLPGLKSRINAQLVAVAKEHAAYGDTAESTAGQGVKLLNILGKYCEAFSSMVEGKNKVSTDQLSGGARIHYIFQSIFVKSLEVCKSNSLTYLHSRHVSMLLQFTVC
;
A
#
# COMPACT_ATOMS: atom_id res chain seq x y z
N MET A 1 48.19 -8.29 -34.85
CA MET A 1 47.08 -9.09 -34.28
C MET A 1 46.79 -8.68 -32.84
N ALA A 2 46.68 -7.38 -32.55
CA ALA A 2 46.46 -6.88 -31.18
C ALA A 2 45.58 -5.60 -31.12
N ASP A 3 44.85 -5.27 -32.18
CA ASP A 3 44.06 -4.01 -32.24
C ASP A 3 42.57 -4.21 -32.56
N SER A 4 42.04 -5.45 -32.63
CA SER A 4 40.63 -5.68 -32.94
C SER A 4 39.74 -6.03 -31.73
N ALA A 5 40.28 -6.03 -30.51
CA ALA A 5 39.52 -6.42 -29.31
C ALA A 5 38.91 -5.23 -28.53
N ALA A 6 39.33 -3.99 -28.81
CA ALA A 6 38.84 -2.81 -28.09
C ALA A 6 37.54 -2.20 -28.66
N ALA A 7 37.05 -2.69 -29.80
CA ALA A 7 35.87 -2.13 -30.49
C ALA A 7 34.52 -2.74 -30.07
N ALA A 8 34.50 -3.77 -29.22
CA ALA A 8 33.28 -4.50 -28.84
C ALA A 8 32.66 -4.07 -27.48
N ALA A 9 33.26 -3.11 -26.77
CA ALA A 9 32.81 -2.66 -25.45
C ALA A 9 32.13 -1.28 -25.44
N ALA A 10 31.56 -0.86 -26.57
CA ALA A 10 30.71 0.33 -26.66
C ALA A 10 29.25 -0.11 -26.89
N ALA A 11 28.68 -0.86 -25.94
CA ALA A 11 27.24 -0.99 -25.86
C ALA A 11 26.66 0.41 -25.64
N ALA A 12 25.91 0.89 -26.63
CA ALA A 12 25.33 2.22 -26.66
C ALA A 12 24.63 2.55 -25.33
N VAL A 13 25.24 3.42 -24.54
CA VAL A 13 24.60 4.05 -23.39
C VAL A 13 23.51 4.95 -23.95
N GLN A 14 22.28 4.45 -23.96
CA GLN A 14 21.12 5.27 -24.26
C GLN A 14 21.06 6.42 -23.23
N PRO A 15 20.80 7.66 -23.65
CA PRO A 15 20.73 8.79 -22.73
C PRO A 15 19.67 8.52 -21.67
N ALA A 16 20.03 8.73 -20.41
CA ALA A 16 19.16 8.47 -19.27
C ALA A 16 17.86 9.26 -19.42
N THR A 17 16.77 8.56 -19.73
CA THR A 17 15.44 9.16 -19.75
C THR A 17 15.06 9.52 -18.31
N VAL A 18 14.31 10.61 -18.12
CA VAL A 18 13.82 11.08 -16.80
C VAL A 18 13.19 9.94 -15.98
N GLY A 19 12.64 8.92 -16.63
CA GLY A 19 12.11 7.74 -15.98
C GLY A 19 13.11 6.85 -15.23
N GLN A 20 14.38 6.81 -15.62
CA GLN A 20 15.40 6.01 -14.93
C GLN A 20 15.72 6.52 -13.52
N ALA A 21 15.48 7.80 -13.23
CA ALA A 21 15.74 8.37 -11.90
C ALA A 21 14.54 8.25 -10.94
N VAL A 22 13.32 8.23 -11.50
CA VAL A 22 12.09 8.38 -10.72
C VAL A 22 11.65 7.06 -10.07
N ILE A 23 11.81 5.92 -10.77
CA ILE A 23 11.39 4.64 -10.19
C ILE A 23 12.28 4.19 -9.03
N PRO A 24 13.62 4.29 -9.11
CA PRO A 24 14.50 4.00 -7.96
C PRO A 24 14.21 4.90 -6.75
N LEU A 25 13.72 6.13 -6.97
CA LEU A 25 13.27 6.99 -5.88
C LEU A 25 12.01 6.44 -5.21
N VAL A 26 10.99 6.05 -5.98
CA VAL A 26 9.76 5.43 -5.43
C VAL A 26 10.08 4.13 -4.71
N ASN A 27 10.95 3.30 -5.27
CA ASN A 27 11.43 2.06 -4.66
C ASN A 27 12.08 2.32 -3.29
N ARG A 28 12.94 3.34 -3.18
CA ARG A 28 13.53 3.74 -1.90
C ARG A 28 12.48 4.25 -0.90
N LEU A 29 11.49 5.01 -1.37
CA LEU A 29 10.37 5.43 -0.51
C LEU A 29 9.57 4.24 -0.02
N GLN A 30 9.29 3.25 -0.88
CA GLN A 30 8.58 2.03 -0.51
C GLN A 30 9.35 1.23 0.54
N ASP A 31 10.67 1.15 0.43
CA ASP A 31 11.54 0.48 1.40
C ASP A 31 11.53 1.17 2.77
N ILE A 32 11.63 2.50 2.78
CA ILE A 32 11.56 3.28 4.02
C ILE A 32 10.19 3.08 4.68
N MET A 33 9.13 3.18 3.89
CA MET A 33 7.76 2.99 4.38
C MET A 33 7.47 1.56 4.82
N ALA A 34 8.11 0.55 4.22
CA ALA A 34 7.96 -0.84 4.62
C ALA A 34 8.51 -1.13 6.02
N ARG A 35 9.53 -0.38 6.43
CA ARG A 35 10.17 -0.50 7.74
C ARG A 35 9.43 0.25 8.83
N LEU A 36 8.54 1.17 8.46
CA LEU A 36 7.69 1.89 9.38
C LEU A 36 6.42 1.05 9.60
N ASP A 37 6.18 0.60 10.83
CA ASP A 37 4.95 -0.11 11.18
C ASP A 37 3.72 0.74 10.84
N GLY A 38 2.64 0.08 10.40
CA GLY A 38 1.56 0.66 9.58
C GLY A 38 0.88 1.95 10.06
N GLU A 39 0.95 2.31 11.35
CA GLU A 39 0.45 3.60 11.85
C GLU A 39 1.46 4.75 11.66
N ALA A 40 2.77 4.48 11.74
CA ALA A 40 3.83 5.46 11.53
C ALA A 40 4.06 5.80 10.05
N ALA A 41 3.59 4.95 9.13
CA ALA A 41 3.66 5.17 7.68
C ALA A 41 2.70 6.27 7.17
N GLY A 42 1.86 6.84 8.05
CA GLY A 42 1.14 8.09 7.80
C GLY A 42 0.23 8.09 6.56
N GLY A 43 -0.29 6.95 6.11
CA GLY A 43 -1.16 6.92 4.92
C GLY A 43 -0.50 7.48 3.64
N VAL A 44 0.83 7.48 3.55
CA VAL A 44 1.55 7.96 2.37
C VAL A 44 1.45 6.91 1.27
N GLU A 45 0.47 7.08 0.39
CA GLU A 45 0.22 6.14 -0.71
C GLU A 45 1.28 6.27 -1.80
N LEU A 46 2.03 5.18 -2.04
CA LEU A 46 3.03 5.11 -3.10
C LEU A 46 2.45 4.50 -4.38
N PRO A 47 2.94 4.91 -5.56
CA PRO A 47 2.55 4.30 -6.83
C PRO A 47 2.92 2.82 -6.88
N GLN A 48 1.96 1.98 -7.26
CA GLN A 48 2.13 0.53 -7.38
C GLN A 48 1.19 -0.02 -8.46
N VAL A 49 1.50 -1.19 -9.03
CA VAL A 49 0.64 -1.88 -9.98
C VAL A 49 0.07 -3.14 -9.33
N ALA A 50 -1.24 -3.20 -9.11
CA ALA A 50 -1.90 -4.38 -8.55
C ALA A 50 -2.48 -5.25 -9.66
N ALA A 51 -2.06 -6.51 -9.72
CA ALA A 51 -2.61 -7.49 -10.63
C ALA A 51 -3.82 -8.18 -10.01
N ILE A 52 -4.97 -8.09 -10.69
CA ILE A 52 -6.23 -8.68 -10.25
C ILE A 52 -6.79 -9.59 -11.35
N GLY A 53 -7.47 -10.65 -10.94
CA GLY A 53 -8.05 -11.62 -11.87
C GLY A 53 -8.74 -12.76 -11.15
N GLY A 54 -9.59 -13.48 -11.88
CA GLY A 54 -10.11 -14.77 -11.41
C GLY A 54 -8.98 -15.79 -11.21
N GLN A 55 -9.25 -16.85 -10.44
CA GLN A 55 -8.35 -17.99 -10.38
C GLN A 55 -8.08 -18.52 -11.81
N SER A 56 -6.83 -18.88 -12.09
CA SER A 56 -6.41 -19.41 -13.40
C SER A 56 -6.56 -18.46 -14.58
N SER A 57 -6.77 -17.15 -14.36
CA SER A 57 -6.75 -16.10 -15.39
C SER A 57 -5.37 -15.88 -16.03
N GLY A 58 -4.32 -16.49 -15.49
CA GLY A 58 -2.94 -16.35 -15.99
C GLY A 58 -2.16 -15.22 -15.33
N LYS A 59 -2.66 -14.62 -14.25
CA LYS A 59 -2.02 -13.52 -13.53
C LYS A 59 -0.56 -13.79 -13.14
N SER A 60 -0.28 -14.91 -12.47
CA SER A 60 1.08 -15.29 -12.08
C SER A 60 1.98 -15.51 -13.30
N SER A 61 1.43 -16.05 -14.40
CA SER A 61 2.16 -16.20 -15.66
C SER A 61 2.51 -14.86 -16.31
N VAL A 62 1.63 -13.84 -16.20
CA VAL A 62 1.93 -12.48 -16.66
C VAL A 62 3.11 -11.91 -15.89
N LEU A 63 3.11 -12.05 -14.57
CA LEU A 63 4.18 -11.54 -13.71
C LEU A 63 5.52 -12.26 -13.99
N GLU A 64 5.51 -13.58 -14.11
CA GLU A 64 6.71 -14.35 -14.47
C GLU A 64 7.23 -14.01 -15.86
N ALA A 65 6.34 -13.76 -16.82
CA ALA A 65 6.74 -13.33 -18.16
C ALA A 65 7.37 -11.93 -18.16
N LEU A 66 6.89 -11.01 -17.32
CA LEU A 66 7.50 -9.68 -17.12
C LEU A 66 8.88 -9.76 -16.45
N VAL A 67 9.09 -10.74 -15.55
CA VAL A 67 10.38 -10.96 -14.88
C VAL A 67 11.36 -11.75 -15.76
N GLY A 68 10.85 -12.66 -16.58
CA GLY A 68 11.67 -13.59 -17.37
C GLY A 68 12.12 -14.84 -16.61
N ARG A 69 11.54 -15.12 -15.43
CA ARG A 69 11.87 -16.27 -14.57
C ARG A 69 10.63 -16.92 -13.96
N ASP A 70 10.73 -18.21 -13.67
CA ASP A 70 9.74 -18.96 -12.89
C ASP A 70 10.06 -18.88 -11.41
N PHE A 71 9.15 -18.34 -10.60
CA PHE A 71 9.36 -18.16 -9.16
C PHE A 71 8.07 -18.10 -8.35
N LEU A 72 6.91 -18.02 -9.01
CA LEU A 72 5.63 -18.05 -8.33
C LEU A 72 5.17 -19.50 -8.18
N PRO A 73 4.54 -19.85 -7.04
CA PRO A 73 3.93 -21.16 -6.90
C PRO A 73 2.82 -21.34 -7.94
N ARG A 74 2.73 -22.54 -8.50
CA ARG A 74 1.72 -22.95 -9.47
C ARG A 74 1.08 -24.26 -9.02
N GLY A 75 -0.22 -24.40 -9.25
CA GLY A 75 -1.00 -25.55 -8.82
C GLY A 75 -2.49 -25.37 -9.11
N PRO A 76 -3.27 -26.46 -8.97
CA PRO A 76 -4.72 -26.44 -9.20
C PRO A 76 -5.49 -25.64 -8.13
N GLU A 77 -4.90 -25.44 -6.95
CA GLU A 77 -5.49 -24.69 -5.85
C GLU A 77 -5.15 -23.19 -5.94
N ILE A 78 -5.70 -22.38 -5.01
CA ILE A 78 -5.31 -20.97 -4.90
C ILE A 78 -3.82 -20.89 -4.54
N CYS A 79 -2.99 -20.56 -5.52
CA CYS A 79 -1.54 -20.51 -5.35
C CYS A 79 -1.11 -19.27 -4.55
N THR A 80 -1.66 -18.11 -4.88
CA THR A 80 -1.41 -16.84 -4.17
C THR A 80 -2.44 -16.70 -3.05
N ARG A 81 -2.09 -17.06 -1.80
CA ARG A 81 -2.98 -16.90 -0.62
C ARG A 81 -2.66 -15.68 0.25
N ARG A 82 -1.56 -14.99 -0.05
CA ARG A 82 -1.12 -13.75 0.57
C ARG A 82 -0.75 -12.76 -0.54
N PRO A 83 -0.98 -11.45 -0.38
CA PRO A 83 -0.45 -10.46 -1.31
C PRO A 83 1.06 -10.57 -1.42
N LEU A 84 1.60 -10.68 -2.63
CA LEU A 84 3.03 -10.64 -2.89
C LEU A 84 3.38 -9.29 -3.51
N VAL A 85 4.08 -8.45 -2.75
CA VAL A 85 4.68 -7.22 -3.26
C VAL A 85 6.04 -7.56 -3.84
N LEU A 86 6.09 -7.57 -5.17
CA LEU A 86 7.25 -7.88 -5.97
C LEU A 86 7.88 -6.58 -6.48
N GLN A 87 9.11 -6.31 -6.04
CA GLN A 87 9.88 -5.16 -6.49
C GLN A 87 10.99 -5.63 -7.43
N LEU A 88 10.88 -5.26 -8.69
CA LEU A 88 11.90 -5.50 -9.69
C LEU A 88 12.90 -4.35 -9.65
N VAL A 89 14.17 -4.69 -9.55
CA VAL A 89 15.28 -3.74 -9.51
C VAL A 89 16.24 -4.06 -10.64
N ARG A 90 16.34 -3.15 -11.60
CA ARG A 90 17.30 -3.25 -12.68
C ARG A 90 18.70 -2.94 -12.15
N HIS A 91 19.67 -3.78 -12.47
CA HIS A 91 21.07 -3.51 -12.20
C HIS A 91 21.95 -3.93 -13.38
N SER A 92 23.19 -3.46 -13.38
CA SER A 92 24.09 -3.62 -14.53
C SER A 92 24.82 -4.96 -14.57
N ALA A 93 24.80 -5.72 -13.46
CA ALA A 93 25.52 -6.98 -13.37
C ALA A 93 24.71 -8.12 -14.01
N PRO A 94 25.38 -9.17 -14.53
CA PRO A 94 24.71 -10.29 -15.19
C PRO A 94 24.01 -11.25 -14.20
N GLU A 95 24.38 -11.19 -12.92
CA GLU A 95 23.83 -12.02 -11.85
C GLU A 95 22.36 -11.68 -11.60
N GLU A 96 21.55 -12.66 -11.21
CA GLU A 96 20.15 -12.43 -10.84
C GLU A 96 19.90 -13.08 -9.49
N TRP A 97 19.29 -12.36 -8.56
CA TRP A 97 18.98 -12.88 -7.24
C TRP A 97 17.72 -12.25 -6.65
N GLY A 98 17.12 -12.97 -5.70
CA GLY A 98 16.03 -12.50 -4.85
C GLY A 98 16.50 -12.12 -3.45
N GLU A 99 15.81 -11.17 -2.82
CA GLU A 99 15.93 -10.87 -1.39
C GLU A 99 14.54 -10.66 -0.79
N PHE A 100 14.26 -11.34 0.32
CA PHE A 100 12.99 -11.17 1.04
C PHE A 100 13.14 -10.20 2.21
N LEU A 101 12.09 -9.42 2.49
CA LEU A 101 12.11 -8.50 3.62
C LEU A 101 12.25 -9.22 4.98
N HIS A 102 11.65 -10.41 5.13
CA HIS A 102 11.72 -11.19 6.37
C HIS A 102 13.07 -11.90 6.58
N ALA A 103 13.92 -11.93 5.55
CA ALA A 103 15.25 -12.53 5.58
C ALA A 103 16.31 -11.53 5.05
N PRO A 104 16.52 -10.39 5.74
CA PRO A 104 17.36 -9.31 5.26
C PRO A 104 18.82 -9.77 5.08
N GLY A 105 19.44 -9.39 3.95
CA GLY A 105 20.82 -9.73 3.64
C GLY A 105 21.04 -11.15 3.10
N ARG A 106 20.01 -12.01 3.08
CA ARG A 106 20.08 -13.34 2.46
C ARG A 106 19.74 -13.25 0.98
N ARG A 107 20.71 -13.57 0.12
CA ARG A 107 20.51 -13.68 -1.33
C ARG A 107 19.98 -15.06 -1.72
N PHE A 108 19.05 -15.07 -2.66
CA PHE A 108 18.48 -16.27 -3.25
C PHE A 108 18.79 -16.27 -4.76
N ASP A 109 19.85 -16.95 -5.16
CA ASP A 109 20.28 -17.01 -6.57
C ASP A 109 19.47 -18.05 -7.39
N ASP A 110 18.89 -19.04 -6.70
CA ASP A 110 17.99 -20.03 -7.30
C ASP A 110 16.52 -19.59 -7.16
N PHE A 111 15.85 -19.37 -8.28
CA PHE A 111 14.45 -18.96 -8.30
C PHE A 111 13.49 -20.08 -7.84
N GLU A 112 13.91 -21.35 -7.87
CA GLU A 112 13.14 -22.43 -7.25
C GLU A 112 13.21 -22.36 -5.71
N HIS A 113 14.31 -21.81 -5.14
CA HIS A 113 14.37 -21.50 -3.71
C HIS A 113 13.44 -20.34 -3.36
N ILE A 114 13.38 -19.30 -4.20
CA ILE A 114 12.44 -18.19 -4.02
C ILE A 114 10.99 -18.71 -3.99
N LYS A 115 10.64 -19.59 -4.94
CA LYS A 115 9.31 -20.20 -5.01
C LYS A 115 8.96 -21.03 -3.77
N ARG A 116 9.90 -21.85 -3.30
CA ARG A 116 9.74 -22.64 -2.06
C ARG A 116 9.62 -21.74 -0.82
N GLU A 117 10.37 -20.64 -0.77
CA GLU A 117 10.29 -19.68 0.32
C GLU A 117 8.93 -18.97 0.36
N ILE A 118 8.40 -18.53 -0.79
CA ILE A 118 7.05 -17.95 -0.90
C ILE A 118 6.00 -18.94 -0.36
N GLN A 119 6.09 -20.20 -0.78
CA GLN A 119 5.18 -21.24 -0.32
C GLN A 119 5.29 -21.47 1.19
N SER A 120 6.52 -21.60 1.71
CA SER A 120 6.78 -21.79 3.14
C SER A 120 6.24 -20.65 3.99
N GLU A 121 6.50 -19.40 3.62
CA GLU A 121 5.98 -18.23 4.32
C GLU A 121 4.45 -18.14 4.24
N THR A 122 3.88 -18.55 3.11
CA THR A 122 2.43 -18.62 2.96
C THR A 122 1.82 -19.66 3.90
N ASP A 123 2.39 -20.85 3.97
CA ASP A 123 1.91 -21.94 4.83
C ASP A 123 2.05 -21.61 6.33
N LYS A 124 3.14 -20.93 6.73
CA LYS A 124 3.35 -20.50 8.12
C LYS A 124 2.26 -19.53 8.61
N GLU A 125 1.85 -18.60 7.75
CA GLU A 125 0.95 -17.51 8.14
C GLU A 125 -0.53 -17.82 7.87
N ALA A 126 -0.84 -18.37 6.68
CA ALA A 126 -2.23 -18.69 6.30
C ALA A 126 -2.67 -20.08 6.79
N GLY A 127 -1.75 -20.88 7.34
CA GLY A 127 -1.98 -22.24 7.78
C GLY A 127 -2.20 -23.24 6.64
N GLY A 128 -2.37 -24.51 7.00
CA GLY A 128 -2.67 -25.60 6.06
C GLY A 128 -4.12 -25.61 5.55
N ASN A 129 -5.05 -24.91 6.21
CA ASN A 129 -6.49 -24.93 5.92
C ASN A 129 -6.88 -24.07 4.69
N LYS A 130 -5.95 -23.83 3.76
CA LYS A 130 -6.19 -23.13 2.48
C LYS A 130 -6.82 -21.73 2.59
N GLY A 131 -6.73 -21.09 3.76
CA GLY A 131 -7.19 -19.72 3.99
C GLY A 131 -6.31 -18.68 3.30
N VAL A 132 -6.77 -17.42 3.31
CA VAL A 132 -5.99 -16.25 2.86
C VAL A 132 -5.60 -15.37 4.04
N SER A 133 -4.52 -14.61 3.91
CA SER A 133 -4.07 -13.62 4.91
C SER A 133 -3.71 -12.31 4.23
N ASP A 134 -4.08 -11.19 4.87
CA ASP A 134 -3.77 -9.83 4.39
C ASP A 134 -2.29 -9.46 4.60
N LYS A 135 -1.53 -10.27 5.38
CA LYS A 135 -0.11 -10.02 5.60
C LYS A 135 0.69 -10.25 4.33
N GLN A 136 1.34 -9.20 3.86
CA GLN A 136 2.05 -9.20 2.58
C GLN A 136 3.38 -9.96 2.68
N ILE A 137 3.79 -10.61 1.59
CA ILE A 137 5.17 -11.07 1.38
C ILE A 137 5.86 -10.01 0.50
N ARG A 138 7.04 -9.55 0.90
CA ARG A 138 7.83 -8.58 0.14
C ARG A 138 9.09 -9.23 -0.41
N LEU A 139 9.20 -9.25 -1.73
CA LEU A 139 10.29 -9.85 -2.48
C LEU A 139 10.90 -8.83 -3.42
N LYS A 140 12.22 -8.65 -3.36
CA LYS A 140 12.99 -7.90 -4.34
C LYS A 140 13.66 -8.87 -5.29
N ILE A 141 13.58 -8.63 -6.59
CA ILE A 141 14.32 -9.37 -7.60
C ILE A 141 15.25 -8.39 -8.31
N PHE A 142 16.53 -8.70 -8.28
CA PHE A 142 17.58 -7.98 -9.01
C PHE A 142 17.85 -8.71 -10.31
N SER A 143 17.69 -8.02 -11.45
CA SER A 143 18.03 -8.58 -12.76
C SER A 143 18.41 -7.47 -13.76
N PRO A 144 19.31 -7.72 -14.72
CA PRO A 144 19.58 -6.78 -15.82
C PRO A 144 18.45 -6.73 -16.86
N ASN A 145 17.59 -7.75 -16.88
CA ASN A 145 16.56 -7.97 -17.90
C ASN A 145 15.20 -7.36 -17.54
N VAL A 146 15.05 -6.83 -16.33
CA VAL A 146 13.81 -6.22 -15.86
C VAL A 146 13.83 -4.69 -15.97
N ILE A 147 12.64 -4.11 -15.85
CA ILE A 147 12.48 -2.68 -15.56
C ILE A 147 12.33 -2.49 -14.06
N ASP A 148 12.72 -1.33 -13.55
CA ASP A 148 12.36 -0.97 -12.18
C ASP A 148 10.84 -0.85 -12.10
N ILE A 149 10.19 -1.67 -11.28
CA ILE A 149 8.73 -1.63 -11.08
C ILE A 149 8.33 -2.38 -9.82
N THR A 150 7.30 -1.88 -9.14
CA THR A 150 6.64 -2.61 -8.04
C THR A 150 5.29 -3.13 -8.49
N LEU A 151 5.19 -4.46 -8.49
CA LEU A 151 4.01 -5.23 -8.85
C LEU A 151 3.44 -5.87 -7.58
N VAL A 152 2.12 -5.87 -7.42
CA VAL A 152 1.44 -6.56 -6.32
C VAL A 152 0.63 -7.70 -6.92
N ASP A 153 1.01 -8.94 -6.61
CA ASP A 153 0.21 -10.12 -6.94
C ASP A 153 -0.82 -10.36 -5.83
N LEU A 154 -2.10 -10.31 -6.19
CA LEU A 154 -3.19 -10.55 -5.26
C LEU A 154 -3.78 -11.95 -5.46
N PRO A 155 -4.41 -12.54 -4.43
CA PRO A 155 -5.14 -13.80 -4.59
C PRO A 155 -6.15 -13.74 -5.73
N GLY A 156 -6.24 -14.84 -6.48
CA GLY A 156 -7.23 -14.98 -7.55
C GLY A 156 -8.63 -15.21 -6.98
N ILE A 157 -9.63 -14.57 -7.58
CA ILE A 157 -11.03 -14.68 -7.11
C ILE A 157 -11.56 -16.09 -7.41
N THR A 158 -12.19 -16.71 -6.41
CA THR A 158 -12.88 -18.00 -6.52
C THR A 158 -14.34 -17.82 -6.12
N ARG A 159 -15.28 -18.33 -6.94
CA ARG A 159 -16.73 -18.22 -6.66
C ARG A 159 -17.24 -19.33 -5.74
N VAL A 160 -16.56 -20.47 -5.73
CA VAL A 160 -16.94 -21.64 -4.93
C VAL A 160 -15.74 -22.02 -4.06
N PRO A 161 -15.92 -22.15 -2.74
CA PRO A 161 -14.85 -22.63 -1.86
C PRO A 161 -14.52 -24.08 -2.22
N VAL A 162 -13.23 -24.40 -2.29
CA VAL A 162 -12.75 -25.76 -2.60
C VAL A 162 -11.99 -26.33 -1.42
N GLY A 163 -12.28 -27.57 -1.03
CA GLY A 163 -11.64 -28.25 0.10
C GLY A 163 -11.98 -27.57 1.43
N ASP A 164 -10.96 -27.31 2.25
CA ASP A 164 -11.12 -26.72 3.60
C ASP A 164 -11.23 -25.19 3.59
N GLN A 165 -11.44 -24.57 2.42
CA GLN A 165 -11.61 -23.12 2.32
C GLN A 165 -12.89 -22.67 3.04
N PRO A 166 -12.84 -21.53 3.74
CA PRO A 166 -14.01 -21.01 4.43
C PRO A 166 -15.06 -20.53 3.41
N SER A 167 -16.34 -20.58 3.78
CA SER A 167 -17.45 -20.17 2.91
C SER A 167 -17.42 -18.68 2.53
N ASP A 168 -16.70 -17.85 3.29
CA ASP A 168 -16.53 -16.42 3.07
C ASP A 168 -15.29 -16.06 2.24
N ILE A 169 -14.55 -17.05 1.72
CA ILE A 169 -13.26 -16.85 1.04
C ILE A 169 -13.33 -15.83 -0.10
N GLU A 170 -14.40 -15.88 -0.89
CA GLU A 170 -14.64 -14.96 -2.00
C GLU A 170 -14.74 -13.51 -1.50
N SER A 171 -15.52 -13.30 -0.44
CA SER A 171 -15.70 -11.97 0.16
C SER A 171 -14.41 -11.43 0.77
N ARG A 172 -13.60 -12.30 1.39
CA ARG A 172 -12.29 -11.96 1.95
C ARG A 172 -11.31 -11.54 0.86
N ILE A 173 -11.22 -12.31 -0.23
CA ILE A 173 -10.38 -11.97 -1.39
C ILE A 173 -10.83 -10.67 -2.04
N ARG A 174 -12.13 -10.45 -2.25
CA ARG A 174 -12.65 -9.18 -2.79
C ARG A 174 -12.32 -8.00 -1.88
N THR A 175 -12.49 -8.15 -0.58
CA THR A 175 -12.16 -7.12 0.41
C THR A 175 -10.67 -6.79 0.37
N MET A 176 -9.83 -7.82 0.35
CA MET A 176 -8.37 -7.67 0.22
C MET A 176 -8.02 -6.92 -1.07
N ILE A 177 -8.56 -7.32 -2.22
CA ILE A 177 -8.32 -6.63 -3.49
C ILE A 177 -8.74 -5.16 -3.41
N MET A 178 -9.94 -4.88 -2.88
CA MET A 178 -10.47 -3.52 -2.73
C MET A 178 -9.60 -2.64 -1.84
N GLN A 179 -8.90 -3.20 -0.84
CA GLN A 179 -7.95 -2.44 -0.03
C GLN A 179 -6.80 -1.88 -0.87
N TYR A 180 -6.39 -2.53 -1.96
CA TYR A 180 -5.36 -2.00 -2.87
C TYR A 180 -5.95 -1.10 -3.94
N ILE A 181 -6.97 -1.59 -4.66
CA ILE A 181 -7.44 -0.93 -5.88
C ILE A 181 -8.28 0.32 -5.62
N LYS A 182 -8.78 0.54 -4.40
CA LYS A 182 -9.46 1.80 -4.03
C LYS A 182 -8.52 3.00 -4.03
N HIS A 183 -7.22 2.78 -3.86
CA HIS A 183 -6.25 3.86 -3.75
C HIS A 183 -5.96 4.46 -5.14
N PRO A 184 -6.05 5.79 -5.31
CA PRO A 184 -5.77 6.45 -6.59
C PRO A 184 -4.31 6.29 -7.03
N SER A 185 -3.39 6.04 -6.11
CA SER A 185 -1.99 5.75 -6.43
C SER A 185 -1.79 4.37 -7.09
N CYS A 186 -2.76 3.46 -7.02
CA CYS A 186 -2.64 2.10 -7.53
C CYS A 186 -3.11 2.01 -8.99
N ILE A 187 -2.22 1.58 -9.89
CA ILE A 187 -2.60 1.17 -11.25
C ILE A 187 -3.15 -0.25 -11.18
N ILE A 188 -4.28 -0.49 -11.83
CA ILE A 188 -4.96 -1.78 -11.83
C ILE A 188 -4.58 -2.53 -13.11
N LEU A 189 -4.00 -3.72 -12.96
CA LEU A 189 -3.74 -4.66 -14.04
C LEU A 189 -4.82 -5.74 -14.02
N ALA A 190 -5.87 -5.56 -14.81
CA ALA A 190 -7.03 -6.44 -14.85
C ALA A 190 -6.83 -7.58 -15.85
N VAL A 191 -6.48 -8.77 -15.33
CA VAL A 191 -6.15 -9.96 -16.12
C VAL A 191 -7.40 -10.81 -16.37
N SER A 192 -7.75 -11.01 -17.64
CA SER A 192 -8.91 -11.81 -18.07
C SER A 192 -8.49 -12.80 -19.17
N PRO A 193 -8.95 -14.05 -19.13
CA PRO A 193 -8.66 -15.00 -20.21
C PRO A 193 -9.57 -14.74 -21.43
N ALA A 194 -9.05 -14.97 -22.64
CA ALA A 194 -9.75 -14.73 -23.90
C ALA A 194 -10.83 -15.77 -24.21
N ASN A 195 -10.72 -16.97 -23.63
CA ASN A 195 -11.67 -18.06 -23.81
C ASN A 195 -12.92 -17.93 -22.91
N ALA A 196 -13.07 -16.81 -22.20
CA ALA A 196 -14.25 -16.49 -21.41
C ALA A 196 -14.85 -15.17 -21.88
N ASP A 197 -16.16 -14.99 -21.65
CA ASP A 197 -16.82 -13.73 -21.95
C ASP A 197 -16.30 -12.60 -21.05
N LEU A 198 -15.79 -11.54 -21.70
CA LEU A 198 -15.21 -10.38 -21.03
C LEU A 198 -16.24 -9.64 -20.16
N ALA A 199 -17.53 -9.67 -20.52
CA ALA A 199 -18.60 -9.04 -19.75
C ALA A 199 -18.78 -9.68 -18.35
N ASN A 200 -18.39 -10.95 -18.21
CA ASN A 200 -18.46 -11.70 -16.96
C ASN A 200 -17.13 -11.70 -16.18
N SER A 201 -16.16 -10.87 -16.58
CA SER A 201 -14.86 -10.80 -15.92
C SER A 201 -14.95 -10.18 -14.53
N ASP A 202 -14.68 -10.99 -13.50
CA ASP A 202 -14.58 -10.52 -12.12
C ASP A 202 -13.49 -9.44 -11.96
N ALA A 203 -12.42 -9.51 -12.77
CA ALA A 203 -11.33 -8.53 -12.77
C ALA A 203 -11.83 -7.14 -13.16
N LEU A 204 -12.59 -7.06 -14.26
CA LEU A 204 -13.11 -5.79 -14.77
C LEU A 204 -14.25 -5.24 -13.91
N GLN A 205 -15.07 -6.12 -13.31
CA GLN A 205 -16.10 -5.71 -12.35
C GLN A 205 -15.46 -5.05 -11.13
N LEU A 206 -14.46 -5.68 -10.51
CA LEU A 206 -13.73 -5.07 -9.39
C LEU A 206 -12.98 -3.80 -9.81
N ALA A 207 -12.34 -3.81 -10.98
CA ALA A 207 -11.67 -2.62 -11.49
C ALA A 207 -12.63 -1.43 -11.62
N ARG A 208 -13.85 -1.64 -12.10
CA ARG A 208 -14.88 -0.59 -12.20
C ARG A 208 -15.29 -0.05 -10.82
N LEU A 209 -15.33 -0.87 -9.78
CA LEU A 209 -15.64 -0.43 -8.42
C LEU A 209 -14.54 0.48 -7.84
N GLY A 210 -13.26 0.18 -8.14
CA GLY A 210 -12.12 1.01 -7.71
C GLY A 210 -11.86 2.21 -8.62
N ASP A 211 -12.07 2.08 -9.92
CA ASP A 211 -11.77 3.05 -10.98
C ASP A 211 -12.94 3.11 -11.98
N PRO A 212 -14.07 3.78 -11.64
CA PRO A 212 -15.27 3.84 -12.47
C PRO A 212 -15.01 4.34 -13.90
N ASP A 213 -14.08 5.29 -14.04
CA ASP A 213 -13.69 5.91 -15.31
C ASP A 213 -12.70 5.08 -16.13
N GLY A 214 -12.16 3.99 -15.58
CA GLY A 214 -11.12 3.18 -16.23
C GLY A 214 -9.85 3.97 -16.56
N SER A 215 -9.52 4.99 -15.76
CA SER A 215 -8.42 5.94 -15.97
C SER A 215 -7.04 5.39 -15.63
N ARG A 216 -6.99 4.43 -14.69
CA ARG A 216 -5.78 3.80 -14.18
C ARG A 216 -5.86 2.27 -14.27
N THR A 217 -6.75 1.76 -15.11
CA THR A 217 -6.96 0.32 -15.35
C THR A 217 -6.44 -0.08 -16.72
N ILE A 218 -5.53 -1.06 -16.76
CA ILE A 218 -5.02 -1.71 -17.96
C ILE A 218 -5.65 -3.09 -18.05
N GLY A 219 -6.29 -3.40 -19.18
CA GLY A 219 -6.80 -4.74 -19.44
C GLY A 219 -5.71 -5.64 -20.02
N VAL A 220 -5.55 -6.85 -19.48
CA VAL A 220 -4.68 -7.88 -20.04
C VAL A 220 -5.52 -9.07 -20.44
N ILE A 221 -5.46 -9.43 -21.72
CA ILE A 221 -6.16 -10.58 -22.28
C ILE A 221 -5.17 -11.72 -22.43
N THR A 222 -5.35 -12.79 -21.68
CA THR A 222 -4.48 -13.98 -21.71
C THR A 222 -5.13 -15.11 -22.50
N LYS A 223 -4.41 -16.22 -22.75
CA LYS A 223 -4.98 -17.45 -23.33
C LYS A 223 -5.63 -17.26 -24.71
N LEU A 224 -5.08 -16.36 -25.54
CA LEU A 224 -5.56 -16.12 -26.90
C LEU A 224 -5.39 -17.34 -27.83
N ASP A 225 -4.48 -18.24 -27.48
CA ASP A 225 -4.12 -19.46 -28.21
C ASP A 225 -5.14 -20.58 -28.07
N ILE A 226 -5.96 -20.57 -27.01
CA ILE A 226 -7.00 -21.58 -26.74
C ILE A 226 -8.43 -21.04 -26.93
N MET A 227 -8.59 -20.02 -27.77
CA MET A 227 -9.91 -19.53 -28.18
C MET A 227 -10.60 -20.53 -29.11
N ASP A 228 -11.92 -20.51 -29.13
CA ASP A 228 -12.71 -21.36 -30.02
C ASP A 228 -12.38 -21.04 -31.48
N ARG A 229 -12.24 -22.07 -32.30
CA ARG A 229 -11.90 -21.92 -33.72
C ARG A 229 -12.93 -21.04 -34.43
N GLY A 230 -12.46 -20.02 -35.13
CA GLY A 230 -13.31 -19.04 -35.82
C GLY A 230 -13.66 -17.82 -34.97
N THR A 231 -13.20 -17.75 -33.72
CA THR A 231 -13.29 -16.56 -32.88
C THR A 231 -11.93 -15.86 -32.75
N ASP A 232 -11.95 -14.57 -32.42
CA ASP A 232 -10.75 -13.79 -32.13
C ASP A 232 -11.03 -12.75 -31.03
N ALA A 233 -9.96 -12.24 -30.42
CA ALA A 233 -10.06 -11.24 -29.36
C ALA A 233 -9.90 -9.81 -29.86
N ARG A 234 -10.00 -9.55 -31.18
CA ARG A 234 -9.73 -8.22 -31.76
C ARG A 234 -10.61 -7.14 -31.13
N ASN A 235 -11.89 -7.45 -30.92
CA ASN A 235 -12.84 -6.54 -30.27
C ASN A 235 -12.51 -6.28 -28.80
N PHE A 236 -11.92 -7.24 -28.10
CA PHE A 236 -11.44 -7.05 -26.72
C PHE A 236 -10.23 -6.11 -26.73
N LEU A 237 -9.26 -6.35 -27.62
CA LEU A 237 -8.03 -5.56 -27.71
C LEU A 237 -8.26 -4.10 -28.13
N LEU A 238 -9.23 -3.87 -29.00
CA LEU A 238 -9.66 -2.53 -29.42
C LEU A 238 -10.51 -1.80 -28.37
N GLY A 239 -10.96 -2.49 -27.31
CA GLY A 239 -11.84 -1.91 -26.29
C GLY A 239 -13.27 -1.68 -26.76
N ASN A 240 -13.71 -2.36 -27.83
CA ASN A 240 -15.06 -2.22 -28.40
C ASN A 240 -16.14 -2.81 -27.48
N VAL A 241 -15.78 -3.78 -26.63
CA VAL A 241 -16.72 -4.45 -25.72
C VAL A 241 -16.82 -3.72 -24.38
N ILE A 242 -15.69 -3.53 -23.71
CA ILE A 242 -15.56 -2.74 -22.49
C ILE A 242 -14.46 -1.72 -22.74
N PRO A 243 -14.74 -0.41 -22.77
CA PRO A 243 -13.72 0.60 -23.01
C PRO A 243 -12.92 0.88 -21.73
N LEU A 244 -11.59 0.93 -21.85
CA LEU A 244 -10.64 1.37 -20.82
C LEU A 244 -9.75 2.48 -21.38
N LYS A 245 -9.49 3.55 -20.61
CA LYS A 245 -8.68 4.69 -21.11
C LYS A 245 -7.23 4.30 -21.40
N LEU A 246 -6.70 3.32 -20.66
CA LEU A 246 -5.36 2.76 -20.91
C LEU A 246 -5.38 1.59 -21.91
N GLY A 247 -6.56 1.18 -22.39
CA GLY A 247 -6.75 0.10 -23.36
C GLY A 247 -6.35 -1.29 -22.86
N TYR A 248 -6.25 -2.21 -23.82
CA TYR A 248 -5.94 -3.62 -23.57
C TYR A 248 -4.57 -4.02 -24.12
N VAL A 249 -4.03 -5.13 -23.62
CA VAL A 249 -2.87 -5.83 -24.19
C VAL A 249 -3.16 -7.33 -24.21
N GLY A 250 -2.97 -7.97 -25.37
CA GLY A 250 -3.11 -9.41 -25.54
C GLY A 250 -1.77 -10.12 -25.34
N ILE A 251 -1.75 -11.22 -24.60
CA ILE A 251 -0.55 -12.01 -24.35
C ILE A 251 -0.80 -13.52 -24.45
N VAL A 252 0.21 -14.24 -24.90
CA VAL A 252 0.21 -15.71 -24.95
C VAL A 252 1.33 -16.22 -24.06
N ASN A 253 0.92 -16.90 -22.98
CA ASN A 253 1.84 -17.46 -21.99
C ASN A 253 2.01 -18.96 -22.22
N ARG A 254 2.97 -19.57 -21.52
CA ARG A 254 3.13 -21.04 -21.48
C ARG A 254 1.86 -21.72 -20.96
N SER A 255 1.46 -22.79 -21.64
CA SER A 255 0.40 -23.70 -21.21
C SER A 255 0.87 -24.56 -20.03
N GLN A 256 -0.05 -25.33 -19.42
CA GLN A 256 0.32 -26.27 -18.37
C GLN A 256 1.27 -27.36 -18.87
N GLU A 257 1.09 -27.80 -20.12
CA GLU A 257 1.97 -28.76 -20.77
C GLU A 257 3.38 -28.20 -20.97
N ASP A 258 3.49 -26.97 -21.50
CA ASP A 258 4.79 -26.29 -21.66
C ASP A 258 5.57 -26.19 -20.34
N ILE A 259 4.86 -25.96 -19.22
CA ILE A 259 5.47 -25.89 -17.88
C ILE A 259 5.96 -27.26 -17.45
N ASN A 260 5.14 -28.30 -17.63
CA ASN A 260 5.51 -29.67 -17.28
C ASN A 260 6.76 -30.12 -18.07
N PHE A 261 6.90 -29.66 -19.32
CA PHE A 261 8.08 -29.89 -20.15
C PHE A 261 9.21 -28.86 -19.94
N ASN A 262 9.12 -28.00 -18.92
CA ASN A 262 10.13 -26.98 -18.58
C ASN A 262 10.53 -26.09 -19.77
N ARG A 263 9.56 -25.75 -20.64
CA ARG A 263 9.81 -24.82 -21.74
C ARG A 263 10.30 -23.49 -21.21
N SER A 264 11.39 -22.98 -21.77
CA SER A 264 11.98 -21.74 -21.32
C SER A 264 11.08 -20.53 -21.63
N ILE A 265 11.19 -19.47 -20.84
CA ILE A 265 10.46 -18.22 -21.09
C ILE A 265 10.91 -17.56 -22.40
N LYS A 266 12.18 -17.70 -22.79
CA LYS A 266 12.68 -17.20 -24.08
C LYS A 266 11.97 -17.88 -25.25
N ASP A 267 11.79 -19.19 -25.19
CA ASP A 267 11.07 -19.95 -26.23
C ASP A 267 9.57 -19.63 -26.23
N ALA A 268 9.01 -19.26 -25.09
CA ALA A 268 7.63 -18.81 -24.98
C ALA A 268 7.44 -17.44 -25.66
N LEU A 269 8.34 -16.48 -25.43
CA LEU A 269 8.31 -15.17 -26.09
C LEU A 269 8.46 -15.28 -27.61
N ALA A 270 9.36 -16.14 -28.09
CA ALA A 270 9.53 -16.39 -29.53
C ALA A 270 8.25 -16.98 -30.16
N PHE A 271 7.55 -17.84 -29.42
CA PHE A 271 6.27 -18.38 -29.88
C PHE A 271 5.14 -17.37 -29.83
N GLU A 272 5.09 -16.52 -28.81
CA GLU A 272 4.14 -15.41 -28.74
C GLU A 272 4.30 -14.48 -29.95
N GLU A 273 5.54 -14.10 -30.29
CA GLU A 273 5.83 -13.30 -31.47
C GLU A 273 5.39 -13.99 -32.77
N LYS A 274 5.65 -15.30 -32.88
CA LYS A 274 5.18 -16.10 -34.02
C LYS A 274 3.65 -16.18 -34.08
N PHE A 275 2.97 -16.32 -32.95
CA PHE A 275 1.51 -16.39 -32.87
C PHE A 275 0.87 -15.11 -33.41
N PHE A 276 1.31 -13.94 -32.94
CA PHE A 276 0.76 -12.65 -33.37
C PHE A 276 1.12 -12.28 -34.81
N SER A 277 2.29 -12.70 -35.30
CA SER A 277 2.69 -12.47 -36.70
C SER A 277 2.01 -13.42 -37.69
N THR A 278 1.60 -14.62 -37.26
CA THR A 278 0.95 -15.59 -38.16
C THR A 278 -0.53 -15.31 -38.34
N LEU A 279 -1.24 -14.86 -37.30
CA LEU A 279 -2.70 -14.70 -37.33
C LEU A 279 -3.13 -13.34 -37.92
N PRO A 280 -3.86 -13.33 -39.06
CA PRO A 280 -4.26 -12.08 -39.73
C PRO A 280 -5.12 -11.14 -38.87
N ALA A 281 -5.89 -11.70 -37.93
CA ALA A 281 -6.74 -10.92 -37.03
C ALA A 281 -5.97 -9.87 -36.22
N TYR A 282 -4.67 -10.11 -35.96
CA TYR A 282 -3.82 -9.30 -35.08
C TYR A 282 -2.75 -8.46 -35.79
N HIS A 283 -2.60 -8.54 -37.13
CA HIS A 283 -1.54 -7.81 -37.87
C HIS A 283 -1.55 -6.29 -37.67
N GLY A 284 -2.73 -5.68 -37.49
CA GLY A 284 -2.88 -4.25 -37.20
C GLY A 284 -2.81 -3.87 -35.71
N LEU A 285 -2.53 -4.83 -34.83
CA LEU A 285 -2.59 -4.71 -33.39
C LEU A 285 -1.24 -4.99 -32.70
N SER A 286 -0.14 -4.95 -33.45
CA SER A 286 1.21 -5.24 -32.92
C SER A 286 1.58 -4.36 -31.72
N GLN A 287 1.10 -3.12 -31.67
CA GLN A 287 1.30 -2.19 -30.54
C GLN A 287 0.62 -2.61 -29.22
N CYS A 288 -0.36 -3.53 -29.27
CA CYS A 288 -1.10 -4.01 -28.10
C CYS A 288 -1.04 -5.53 -27.94
N CYS A 289 -0.05 -6.19 -28.57
CA CYS A 289 0.14 -7.63 -28.49
C CYS A 289 1.55 -7.96 -28.01
N GLY A 290 1.64 -8.87 -27.05
CA GLY A 290 2.89 -9.43 -26.55
C GLY A 290 3.34 -8.88 -25.19
N VAL A 291 4.04 -9.73 -24.45
CA VAL A 291 4.67 -9.39 -23.16
C VAL A 291 5.64 -8.20 -23.30
N PRO A 292 6.47 -8.08 -24.36
CA PRO A 292 7.34 -6.92 -24.51
C PRO A 292 6.57 -5.59 -24.62
N GLN A 293 5.43 -5.59 -25.31
CA GLN A 293 4.57 -4.41 -25.41
C GLN A 293 3.88 -4.09 -24.09
N LEU A 294 3.45 -5.13 -23.35
CA LEU A 294 2.92 -4.96 -22.00
C LEU A 294 3.95 -4.29 -21.08
N ALA A 295 5.19 -4.79 -21.06
CA ALA A 295 6.27 -4.23 -20.24
C ALA A 295 6.55 -2.76 -20.59
N LYS A 296 6.66 -2.44 -21.90
CA LYS A 296 6.87 -1.08 -22.39
C LYS A 296 5.73 -0.14 -21.99
N LYS A 297 4.47 -0.58 -22.15
CA LYS A 297 3.28 0.19 -21.83
C LYS A 297 3.12 0.40 -20.33
N LEU A 298 3.36 -0.63 -19.52
CA LEU A 298 3.39 -0.54 -18.06
C LEU A 298 4.43 0.47 -17.58
N ASN A 299 5.65 0.42 -18.12
CA ASN A 299 6.69 1.37 -17.77
C ASN A 299 6.26 2.81 -18.07
N MET A 300 5.73 3.07 -19.28
CA MET A 300 5.29 4.41 -19.68
C MET A 300 4.16 4.93 -18.79
N ILE A 301 3.16 4.10 -18.49
CA ILE A 301 2.02 4.47 -17.65
C ILE A 301 2.47 4.72 -16.22
N LEU A 302 3.32 3.83 -15.67
CA LEU A 302 3.84 3.97 -14.32
C LEU A 302 4.67 5.25 -14.18
N LEU A 303 5.54 5.55 -15.15
CA LEU A 303 6.34 6.77 -15.14
C LEU A 303 5.45 8.02 -15.13
N LYS A 304 4.48 8.10 -16.04
CA LYS A 304 3.53 9.20 -16.07
C LYS A 304 2.78 9.34 -14.74
N HIS A 305 2.27 8.22 -14.23
CA HIS A 305 1.52 8.17 -12.98
C HIS A 305 2.35 8.62 -11.78
N ILE A 306 3.61 8.19 -11.68
CA ILE A 306 4.52 8.65 -10.62
C ILE A 306 4.75 10.15 -10.77
N THR A 307 5.05 10.64 -11.97
CA THR A 307 5.30 12.08 -12.21
C THR A 307 4.10 12.94 -11.83
N ASP A 308 2.88 12.50 -12.15
CA ASP A 308 1.65 13.21 -11.82
C ASP A 308 1.38 13.21 -10.29
N MET A 309 1.74 12.13 -9.59
CA MET A 309 1.51 11.96 -8.15
C MET A 309 2.60 12.60 -7.25
N LEU A 310 3.84 12.73 -7.74
CA LEU A 310 4.99 13.19 -6.96
C LEU A 310 4.80 14.57 -6.29
N PRO A 311 4.25 15.61 -6.96
CA PRO A 311 4.02 16.90 -6.32
C PRO A 311 3.08 16.80 -5.11
N GLY A 312 1.97 16.05 -5.26
CA GLY A 312 1.02 15.81 -4.18
C GLY A 312 1.64 14.99 -3.05
N LEU A 313 2.43 13.97 -3.39
CA LEU A 313 3.17 13.16 -2.42
C LEU A 313 4.13 14.03 -1.59
N LYS A 314 4.93 14.89 -2.24
CA LYS A 314 5.84 15.82 -1.57
C LYS A 314 5.10 16.77 -0.62
N SER A 315 3.98 17.32 -1.05
CA SER A 315 3.17 18.21 -0.21
C SER A 315 2.63 17.50 1.03
N ARG A 316 2.14 16.25 0.89
CA ARG A 316 1.64 15.45 2.01
C ARG A 316 2.75 15.11 3.01
N ILE A 317 3.90 14.64 2.53
CA ILE A 317 5.06 14.33 3.37
C ILE A 317 5.52 15.58 4.14
N ASN A 318 5.60 16.74 3.47
CA ASN A 318 5.98 17.99 4.14
C ASN A 318 4.98 18.43 5.20
N ALA A 319 3.68 18.30 4.94
CA ALA A 319 2.64 18.62 5.92
C ALA A 319 2.73 17.72 7.15
N GLN A 320 2.96 16.42 6.95
CA GLN A 320 3.15 15.47 8.04
C GLN A 320 4.44 15.73 8.82
N LEU A 321 5.53 16.05 8.13
CA LEU A 321 6.79 16.43 8.75
C LEU A 321 6.59 17.64 9.68
N VAL A 322 5.86 18.66 9.25
CA VAL A 322 5.56 19.83 10.08
C VAL A 322 4.69 19.47 11.29
N ALA A 323 3.69 18.60 11.11
CA ALA A 323 2.83 18.15 12.21
C ALA A 323 3.63 17.36 13.26
N VAL A 324 4.43 16.38 12.82
CA VAL A 324 5.27 15.56 13.68
C VAL A 324 6.37 16.41 14.34
N ALA A 325 6.98 17.36 13.62
CA ALA A 325 7.98 18.26 14.21
C ALA A 325 7.37 19.16 15.29
N LYS A 326 6.13 19.62 15.11
CA LYS A 326 5.40 20.39 16.13
C LYS A 326 5.07 19.54 17.36
N GLU A 327 4.65 18.30 17.16
CA GLU A 327 4.40 17.35 18.24
C GLU A 327 5.70 17.00 18.99
N HIS A 328 6.77 16.72 18.26
CA HIS A 328 8.10 16.47 18.80
C HIS A 328 8.60 17.66 19.64
N ALA A 329 8.42 18.88 19.15
CA ALA A 329 8.75 20.08 19.92
C ALA A 329 7.91 20.23 21.20
N ALA A 330 6.68 19.71 21.23
CA ALA A 330 5.84 19.71 22.43
C ALA A 330 6.32 18.71 23.49
N TYR A 331 6.94 17.60 23.10
CA TYR A 331 7.58 16.67 24.03
C TYR A 331 8.83 17.27 24.72
N GLY A 332 9.48 18.23 24.06
CA GLY A 332 10.68 18.90 24.55
C GLY A 332 11.94 18.02 24.49
N ASP A 333 13.07 18.54 24.95
CA ASP A 333 14.33 17.79 24.95
C ASP A 333 14.34 16.69 26.01
N THR A 334 15.13 15.63 25.83
CA THR A 334 15.49 14.66 26.88
C THR A 334 16.54 15.28 27.81
N ALA A 335 16.41 15.09 29.13
CA ALA A 335 17.42 15.59 30.08
C ALA A 335 18.33 14.41 30.45
N GLU A 336 19.49 14.34 29.81
CA GLU A 336 20.47 13.28 30.06
C GLU A 336 21.29 13.53 31.33
N SER A 337 21.33 14.76 31.85
CA SER A 337 22.07 15.13 33.06
C SER A 337 21.16 15.44 34.25
N THR A 338 21.64 15.11 35.45
CA THR A 338 20.97 15.44 36.73
C THR A 338 20.75 16.94 36.92
N ALA A 339 21.69 17.78 36.45
CA ALA A 339 21.52 19.24 36.43
C ALA A 339 20.39 19.69 35.48
N GLY A 340 20.27 19.06 34.30
CA GLY A 340 19.18 19.32 33.35
C GLY A 340 17.81 18.89 33.87
N GLN A 341 17.75 17.83 34.68
CA GLN A 341 16.52 17.39 35.34
C GLN A 341 16.05 18.40 36.41
N GLY A 342 16.98 18.96 37.20
CA GLY A 342 16.67 20.00 38.18
C GLY A 342 16.05 21.25 37.54
N VAL A 343 16.62 21.73 36.44
CA VAL A 343 16.10 22.89 35.68
C VAL A 343 14.70 22.61 35.12
N LYS A 344 14.44 21.39 34.63
CA LYS A 344 13.11 21.00 34.14
C LYS A 344 12.06 20.98 35.23
N LEU A 345 12.38 20.40 36.39
CA LEU A 345 11.46 20.38 37.53
C LEU A 345 11.09 21.81 37.95
N LEU A 346 12.08 22.71 37.97
CA LEU A 346 11.87 24.12 38.27
C LEU A 346 10.97 24.81 37.24
N ASN A 347 11.17 24.52 35.95
CA ASN A 347 10.29 25.03 34.87
C ASN A 347 8.85 24.49 34.97
N ILE A 348 8.67 23.22 35.35
CA ILE A 348 7.33 22.64 35.57
C ILE A 348 6.64 23.33 36.75
N LEU A 349 7.34 23.48 37.87
CA LEU A 349 6.83 24.15 39.06
C LEU A 349 6.52 25.63 38.78
N GLY A 350 7.38 26.33 38.04
CA GLY A 350 7.15 27.72 37.62
C GLY A 350 5.88 27.87 36.79
N LYS A 351 5.73 27.04 35.74
CA LYS A 351 4.51 27.02 34.90
C LYS A 351 3.26 26.71 35.72
N TYR A 352 3.34 25.79 36.68
CA TYR A 352 2.22 25.49 37.58
C TYR A 352 1.84 26.70 38.45
N CYS A 353 2.83 27.35 39.08
CA CYS A 353 2.59 28.53 39.92
C CYS A 353 1.99 29.71 39.13
N GLU A 354 2.46 29.93 37.89
CA GLU A 354 1.90 30.95 36.99
C GLU A 354 0.47 30.62 36.57
N ALA A 355 0.21 29.37 36.19
CA ALA A 355 -1.13 28.91 35.80
C ALA A 355 -2.11 29.00 36.97
N PHE A 356 -1.68 28.61 38.18
CA PHE A 356 -2.47 28.70 39.40
C PHE A 356 -2.78 30.15 39.76
N SER A 357 -1.77 31.03 39.76
CA SER A 357 -1.96 32.47 40.00
C SER A 357 -2.93 33.08 38.97
N SER A 358 -2.77 32.75 37.68
CA SER A 358 -3.65 33.23 36.62
C SER A 358 -5.10 32.73 36.76
N MET A 359 -5.30 31.52 37.29
CA MET A 359 -6.62 30.96 37.60
C MET A 359 -7.28 31.66 38.79
N VAL A 360 -6.51 31.97 39.84
CA VAL A 360 -7.00 32.71 41.03
C VAL A 360 -7.27 34.18 40.70
N GLU A 361 -6.48 34.79 39.81
CA GLU A 361 -6.70 36.17 39.36
C GLU A 361 -7.79 36.30 38.29
N GLY A 362 -8.26 35.19 37.72
CA GLY A 362 -9.30 35.18 36.69
C GLY A 362 -8.83 35.62 35.30
N LYS A 363 -7.52 35.55 35.02
CA LYS A 363 -6.92 35.92 33.72
C LYS A 363 -6.94 34.80 32.69
N ASN A 364 -7.28 33.57 33.08
CA ASN A 364 -7.35 32.43 32.17
C ASN A 364 -8.64 32.41 31.33
N LYS A 365 -8.56 31.84 30.12
CA LYS A 365 -9.73 31.49 29.30
C LYS A 365 -10.49 30.34 29.95
N VAL A 366 -11.43 30.67 30.84
CA VAL A 366 -12.26 29.69 31.55
C VAL A 366 -13.46 29.27 30.68
N SER A 367 -13.90 28.02 30.83
CA SER A 367 -15.13 27.50 30.22
C SER A 367 -16.35 28.36 30.60
N THR A 368 -17.21 28.67 29.63
CA THR A 368 -18.39 29.53 29.83
C THR A 368 -19.47 28.91 30.71
N ASP A 369 -19.38 27.60 30.99
CA ASP A 369 -20.47 26.85 31.60
C ASP A 369 -20.52 26.95 33.13
N GLN A 370 -19.38 27.21 33.79
CA GLN A 370 -19.32 27.31 35.25
C GLN A 370 -18.29 28.34 35.74
N LEU A 371 -18.70 29.14 36.74
CA LEU A 371 -17.80 29.98 37.53
C LEU A 371 -16.76 29.10 38.24
N SER A 372 -15.49 29.29 37.92
CA SER A 372 -14.35 28.61 38.54
C SER A 372 -13.21 29.61 38.86
N GLY A 373 -12.19 29.14 39.58
CA GLY A 373 -11.05 29.96 40.00
C GLY A 373 -11.43 31.15 40.90
N GLY A 374 -10.79 32.29 40.68
CA GLY A 374 -11.00 33.52 41.46
C GLY A 374 -12.44 34.02 41.50
N ALA A 375 -13.14 33.95 40.38
CA ALA A 375 -14.51 34.43 40.28
C ALA A 375 -15.48 33.59 41.13
N ARG A 376 -15.23 32.27 41.24
CA ARG A 376 -16.00 31.40 42.15
C ARG A 376 -15.71 31.70 43.62
N ILE A 377 -14.44 31.91 43.97
CA ILE A 377 -14.03 32.30 45.31
C ILE A 377 -14.69 33.62 45.71
N HIS A 378 -14.67 34.62 44.80
CA HIS A 378 -15.33 35.89 45.01
C HIS A 378 -16.85 35.75 45.19
N TYR A 379 -17.51 34.92 44.36
CA TYR A 379 -18.92 34.61 44.51
C TYR A 379 -19.25 33.99 45.88
N ILE A 380 -18.44 33.04 46.35
CA ILE A 380 -18.64 32.42 47.67
C ILE A 380 -18.55 33.48 48.78
N PHE A 381 -17.52 34.33 48.76
CA PHE A 381 -17.38 35.36 49.79
C PHE A 381 -18.49 36.41 49.76
N GLN A 382 -18.83 36.96 48.59
CA GLN A 382 -19.82 38.04 48.49
C GLN A 382 -21.26 37.55 48.55
N SER A 383 -21.58 36.48 47.81
CA SER A 383 -22.98 36.07 47.62
C SER A 383 -23.44 35.03 48.62
N ILE A 384 -22.54 34.21 49.18
CA ILE A 384 -22.90 33.18 50.17
C ILE A 384 -22.55 33.65 51.58
N PHE A 385 -21.29 34.00 51.83
CA PHE A 385 -20.82 34.31 53.18
C PHE A 385 -21.37 35.63 53.72
N VAL A 386 -21.23 36.74 52.98
CA VAL A 386 -21.76 38.06 53.43
C VAL A 386 -23.27 38.03 53.60
N LYS A 387 -24.02 37.45 52.65
CA LYS A 387 -25.48 37.29 52.81
C LYS A 387 -25.87 36.46 54.04
N SER A 388 -25.13 35.38 54.33
CA SER A 388 -25.38 34.55 55.52
C SER A 388 -25.15 35.34 56.83
N LEU A 389 -24.13 36.21 56.85
CA LEU A 389 -23.87 37.09 57.99
C LEU A 389 -24.93 38.17 58.18
N GLU A 390 -25.43 38.76 57.09
CA GLU A 390 -26.53 39.74 57.14
C GLU A 390 -27.82 39.12 57.67
N VAL A 391 -28.16 37.91 57.23
CA VAL A 391 -29.31 37.14 57.76
C VAL A 391 -29.15 36.81 59.25
N CYS A 392 -27.93 36.50 59.69
CA CYS A 392 -27.65 36.31 61.12
C CYS A 392 -27.78 37.61 61.93
N LYS A 393 -27.36 38.76 61.38
CA LYS A 393 -27.50 40.06 62.05
C LYS A 393 -28.96 40.53 62.14
N SER A 394 -29.79 40.24 61.13
CA SER A 394 -31.23 40.55 61.17
C SER A 394 -32.02 39.64 62.11
N ASN A 395 -31.47 38.47 62.45
CA ASN A 395 -32.11 37.47 63.31
C ASN A 395 -31.52 37.39 64.73
N SER A 396 -31.08 38.52 65.30
CA SER A 396 -30.90 38.63 66.75
C SER A 396 -32.24 38.69 67.46
N LEU A 397 -32.91 37.53 67.56
CA LEU A 397 -33.67 37.01 68.70
C LEU A 397 -34.47 35.79 68.22
N THR A 398 -33.86 34.58 68.19
CA THR A 398 -34.43 33.29 68.70
C THR A 398 -33.91 31.97 68.09
N TYR A 399 -32.97 31.92 67.13
CA TYR A 399 -32.53 30.61 66.60
C TYR A 399 -31.01 30.42 66.57
N LEU A 400 -30.42 30.35 67.76
CA LEU A 400 -29.01 30.02 67.98
C LEU A 400 -28.87 28.68 68.73
N HIS A 401 -29.44 27.62 68.16
CA HIS A 401 -29.07 26.25 68.52
C HIS A 401 -29.39 25.30 67.35
N SER A 402 -28.39 24.58 66.85
CA SER A 402 -28.45 23.35 66.04
C SER A 402 -27.77 23.39 64.65
N ARG A 403 -27.84 24.47 63.85
CA ARG A 403 -27.31 24.41 62.45
C ARG A 403 -25.83 24.78 62.24
N HIS A 404 -25.17 25.41 63.20
CA HIS A 404 -23.80 25.94 62.99
C HIS A 404 -22.70 24.87 62.98
N VAL A 405 -22.92 23.67 63.54
CA VAL A 405 -21.89 22.61 63.56
C VAL A 405 -21.77 21.92 62.19
N SER A 406 -22.84 21.88 61.38
CA SER A 406 -22.79 21.21 60.07
C SER A 406 -22.08 22.02 58.97
N MET A 407 -22.01 23.36 59.10
CA MET A 407 -21.45 24.23 58.05
C MET A 407 -19.93 24.34 58.12
N LEU A 408 -19.34 24.17 59.31
CA LEU A 408 -17.88 24.10 59.51
C LEU A 408 -17.28 22.77 59.05
N LEU A 409 -18.06 21.69 58.99
CA LEU A 409 -17.61 20.38 58.49
C LEU A 409 -17.52 20.28 56.97
N GLN A 410 -18.13 21.22 56.22
CA GLN A 410 -18.02 21.30 54.76
C GLN A 410 -16.74 22.02 54.29
N PHE A 411 -15.96 22.60 55.20
CA PHE A 411 -14.67 23.22 54.88
C PHE A 411 -13.51 22.21 54.74
N THR A 412 -13.72 20.92 55.04
CA THR A 412 -12.65 19.91 55.09
C THR A 412 -12.62 18.96 53.89
N VAL A 413 -13.43 19.18 52.84
CA VAL A 413 -13.36 18.37 51.62
C VAL A 413 -13.33 19.29 50.40
N CYS A 414 -12.14 19.78 50.07
CA CYS A 414 -11.71 20.16 48.73
C CYS A 414 -10.21 19.94 48.62
#